data_AF-A0A7W4CU45-F1
#
_entry.id   AF-A0A7W4CU45-F1
#
_cell.length_a   1.000
_cell.length_b   1.000
_cell.length_c   1.000
_cell.angle_alpha   90.00
_cell.angle_beta   90.00
_cell.angle_gamma   90.00
#
_symmetry.space_group_name_H-M   'P 1'
#
loop_
_entity.id
_entity.type
_entity.pdbx_description
1 polymer ?
#
loop_
_entity_poly.entity_id
_entity_poly.type
_entity_poly.pdbx_seq_one_letter_code
_entity_poly.pdbx_strand_id
1 'polypeptide(L)'
;MKLRTTLTVLAAAAMFAVGVATPAQAAPVAPVARVACPSAEAVSATWGAKMTRTEVTTTSCRYQRVGGDAYDGFTVSVAVGTPAEVKATIAAEWPDESPYPFQPQPVPALGADAFKWADASPAFYYWTFAPGAVASMTGNTWAVSEANNIATAKLFKPMMEVYTVPGERTVNSRQWRTTCEPYSATARCRTEIWASVITLKDGRYVKTDSWAFNSLTYRWSDRALWKNNPLGNTTPGWTATDGRRWRTECDTATTGRGACRSYILATVIGTTSSGYRQETTWVFNNQVLFNR
;
A
#
# COMPACT_ATOMS: atom_id res chain seq x y z
N MET A 1 25.40 2.51 22.74
CA MET A 1 24.73 3.83 22.65
C MET A 1 23.92 3.85 21.35
N LYS A 2 22.62 3.51 21.39
CA LYS A 2 21.76 3.45 20.19
C LYS A 2 21.25 4.86 19.89
N LEU A 3 21.73 5.50 18.82
CA LEU A 3 21.15 6.74 18.31
C LEU A 3 19.71 6.46 17.87
N ARG A 4 18.73 6.93 18.65
CA ARG A 4 17.33 7.04 18.21
C ARG A 4 17.23 8.25 17.30
N THR A 5 17.30 8.01 15.99
CA THR A 5 17.04 9.04 14.97
C THR A 5 15.58 9.48 15.10
N THR A 6 15.35 10.64 15.70
CA THR A 6 14.01 11.21 15.88
C THR A 6 13.61 11.84 14.56
N LEU A 7 12.72 11.19 13.80
CA LEU A 7 12.21 11.73 12.54
C LEU A 7 11.01 12.62 12.85
N THR A 8 11.20 13.94 12.80
CA THR A 8 10.12 14.93 12.92
C THR A 8 9.28 14.90 11.64
N VAL A 9 8.02 14.47 11.73
CA VAL A 9 7.07 14.59 10.61
C VAL A 9 6.34 15.91 10.75
N LEU A 10 6.49 16.75 9.75
CA LEU A 10 6.01 18.12 9.74
C LEU A 10 4.64 18.19 9.07
N ALA A 11 3.63 18.51 9.86
CA ALA A 11 2.25 18.66 9.39
C ALA A 11 2.14 19.93 8.52
N ALA A 12 1.86 19.76 7.23
CA ALA A 12 1.34 20.84 6.40
C ALA A 12 -0.15 21.04 6.74
N ALA A 13 -0.52 22.23 7.19
CA ALA A 13 -1.92 22.57 7.42
C ALA A 13 -2.70 22.56 6.09
N ALA A 14 -3.62 21.62 5.94
CA ALA A 14 -4.62 21.63 4.87
C ALA A 14 -5.96 22.02 5.50
N MET A 15 -6.43 23.24 5.24
CA MET A 15 -7.76 23.72 5.65
C MET A 15 -8.78 23.62 4.51
N PHE A 16 -10.01 23.35 4.93
CA PHE A 16 -11.19 22.93 4.20
C PHE A 16 -11.74 23.97 3.22
N ALA A 17 -12.22 23.52 2.06
CA ALA A 17 -13.20 24.25 1.26
C ALA A 17 -14.60 23.74 1.62
N VAL A 18 -15.44 24.62 2.15
CA VAL A 18 -16.84 24.34 2.52
C VAL A 18 -17.74 24.72 1.35
N GLY A 19 -18.54 23.77 0.88
CA GLY A 19 -19.61 23.97 -0.09
C GLY A 19 -20.58 22.81 0.02
N VAL A 20 -21.74 23.06 0.61
CA VAL A 20 -22.74 22.04 0.97
C VAL A 20 -23.60 21.73 -0.25
N ALA A 21 -23.38 20.56 -0.84
CA ALA A 21 -24.41 19.81 -1.53
C ALA A 21 -24.45 18.44 -0.85
N THR A 22 -25.62 18.01 -0.36
CA THR A 22 -25.83 16.62 0.07
C THR A 22 -25.57 15.74 -1.15
N PRO A 23 -24.47 14.97 -1.19
CA PRO A 23 -24.16 14.20 -2.38
C PRO A 23 -25.03 12.95 -2.38
N ALA A 24 -25.48 12.55 -3.58
CA ALA A 24 -25.77 11.15 -3.85
C ALA A 24 -24.61 10.31 -3.27
N GLN A 25 -24.92 9.25 -2.52
CA GLN A 25 -23.94 8.41 -1.84
C GLN A 25 -22.76 8.15 -2.78
N ALA A 26 -21.61 8.77 -2.51
CA ALA A 26 -20.46 8.64 -3.39
C ALA A 26 -20.10 7.16 -3.50
N ALA A 27 -19.92 6.65 -4.72
CA ALA A 27 -19.62 5.24 -4.94
C ALA A 27 -18.45 4.81 -4.03
N PRO A 28 -18.51 3.65 -3.36
CA PRO A 28 -17.47 3.24 -2.43
C PRO A 28 -16.11 3.18 -3.13
N VAL A 29 -15.05 3.58 -2.43
CA VAL A 29 -13.68 3.49 -2.96
C VAL A 29 -13.35 2.03 -3.23
N ALA A 30 -12.99 1.71 -4.48
CA ALA A 30 -12.66 0.35 -4.88
C ALA A 30 -11.51 -0.24 -4.02
N PRO A 31 -11.58 -1.52 -3.64
CA PRO A 31 -10.52 -2.21 -2.91
C PRO A 31 -9.14 -2.11 -3.57
N VAL A 32 -8.07 -2.28 -2.79
CA VAL A 32 -6.69 -2.30 -3.32
C VAL A 32 -6.32 -3.75 -3.70
N ALA A 33 -6.75 -4.17 -4.89
CA ALA A 33 -6.34 -5.43 -5.49
C ALA A 33 -5.10 -5.24 -6.37
N ARG A 34 -4.00 -4.72 -5.80
CA ARG A 34 -2.70 -4.60 -6.49
C ARG A 34 -1.58 -5.05 -5.58
N VAL A 35 -0.66 -5.86 -6.10
CA VAL A 35 0.38 -6.53 -5.31
C VAL A 35 1.75 -5.85 -5.45
N ALA A 36 2.43 -5.66 -4.33
CA ALA A 36 3.86 -5.38 -4.31
C ALA A 36 4.63 -6.71 -4.31
N CYS A 37 5.26 -7.05 -5.44
CA CYS A 37 6.05 -8.28 -5.55
C CYS A 37 7.37 -8.15 -4.78
N PRO A 38 7.62 -8.97 -3.74
CA PRO A 38 8.89 -9.00 -3.02
C PRO A 38 10.08 -9.32 -3.94
N SER A 39 11.29 -9.06 -3.48
CA SER A 39 12.49 -9.45 -4.23
C SER A 39 12.65 -10.97 -4.25
N ALA A 40 13.36 -11.49 -5.25
CA ALA A 40 13.61 -12.92 -5.36
C ALA A 40 14.43 -13.44 -4.17
N GLU A 41 15.31 -12.62 -3.61
CA GLU A 41 16.13 -12.91 -2.43
C GLU A 41 15.26 -13.06 -1.18
N ALA A 42 14.32 -12.13 -0.95
CA ALA A 42 13.40 -12.20 0.18
C ALA A 42 12.50 -13.45 0.11
N VAL A 43 12.00 -13.76 -1.10
CA VAL A 43 11.23 -14.99 -1.33
C VAL A 43 12.09 -16.22 -1.10
N SER A 44 13.30 -16.27 -1.64
CA SER A 44 14.22 -17.40 -1.45
C SER A 44 14.48 -17.71 0.02
N ALA A 45 14.66 -16.65 0.83
CA ALA A 45 14.91 -16.77 2.26
C ALA A 45 13.75 -17.40 3.06
N THR A 46 12.50 -17.23 2.60
CA THR A 46 11.32 -17.80 3.28
C THR A 46 10.88 -19.13 2.68
N TRP A 47 11.05 -19.31 1.37
CA TRP A 47 10.68 -20.53 0.66
C TRP A 47 11.60 -21.69 1.01
N GLY A 48 12.89 -21.42 1.27
CA GLY A 48 13.89 -22.44 1.57
C GLY A 48 14.56 -23.03 0.33
N ALA A 49 14.42 -22.39 -0.83
CA ALA A 49 15.17 -22.69 -2.03
C ALA A 49 15.51 -21.40 -2.79
N LYS A 50 16.50 -21.46 -3.69
CA LYS A 50 16.82 -20.32 -4.55
C LYS A 50 15.70 -20.10 -5.57
N MET A 51 15.01 -18.98 -5.46
CA MET A 51 13.92 -18.59 -6.33
C MET A 51 14.35 -17.47 -7.27
N THR A 52 13.74 -17.42 -8.44
CA THR A 52 13.78 -16.28 -9.37
C THR A 52 12.36 -15.79 -9.62
N ARG A 53 12.20 -14.48 -9.83
CA ARG A 53 10.91 -13.88 -10.16
C ARG A 53 10.76 -13.84 -11.68
N THR A 54 9.79 -14.57 -12.21
CA THR A 54 9.64 -14.75 -13.66
C THR A 54 8.51 -13.96 -14.27
N GLU A 55 7.50 -13.60 -13.47
CA GLU A 55 6.38 -12.78 -13.94
C GLU A 55 5.95 -11.77 -12.87
N VAL A 56 5.64 -10.55 -13.31
CA VAL A 56 5.11 -9.48 -12.48
C VAL A 56 4.02 -8.76 -13.26
N THR A 57 2.80 -8.81 -12.74
CA THR A 57 1.70 -7.97 -13.20
C THR A 57 1.28 -7.03 -12.07
N THR A 58 0.23 -6.24 -12.28
CA THR A 58 -0.32 -5.41 -11.20
C THR A 58 -1.05 -6.24 -10.14
N THR A 59 -1.51 -7.45 -10.49
CA THR A 59 -2.33 -8.32 -9.64
C THR A 59 -1.67 -9.66 -9.34
N SER A 60 -0.49 -9.96 -9.90
CA SER A 60 0.17 -11.25 -9.68
C SER A 60 1.69 -11.16 -9.69
N CYS A 61 2.32 -12.10 -8.97
CA CYS A 61 3.76 -12.31 -8.93
C CYS A 61 4.04 -13.81 -9.06
N ARG A 62 4.86 -14.21 -10.03
CA ARG A 62 5.29 -15.61 -10.20
C ARG A 62 6.76 -15.77 -9.84
N TYR A 63 7.05 -16.82 -9.08
CA TYR A 63 8.40 -17.23 -8.71
C TYR A 63 8.62 -18.69 -9.09
N GLN A 64 9.81 -19.00 -9.58
CA GLN A 64 10.24 -20.34 -9.95
C GLN A 64 11.57 -20.67 -9.30
N ARG A 65 11.79 -21.93 -8.95
CA ARG A 65 13.06 -22.41 -8.43
C ARG A 65 14.12 -22.33 -9.51
N VAL A 66 15.29 -21.81 -9.17
CA VAL A 66 16.42 -21.76 -10.10
C VAL A 66 16.88 -23.20 -10.40
N GLY A 67 16.84 -23.58 -11.67
CA GLY A 67 17.18 -24.94 -12.13
C GLY A 67 16.03 -25.96 -12.01
N GLY A 68 14.85 -25.55 -11.53
CA GLY A 68 13.64 -26.35 -11.57
C GLY A 68 12.92 -26.25 -12.93
N ASP A 69 11.88 -27.06 -13.11
CA ASP A 69 11.00 -26.96 -14.27
C ASP A 69 10.00 -25.78 -14.13
N ALA A 70 9.12 -25.62 -15.12
CA ALA A 70 8.16 -24.51 -15.14
C ALA A 70 7.10 -24.58 -14.01
N TYR A 71 6.92 -25.74 -13.38
CA TYR A 71 5.95 -26.01 -12.33
C TYR A 71 6.58 -25.97 -10.93
N ASP A 72 7.91 -26.03 -10.82
CA ASP A 72 8.65 -25.92 -9.57
C ASP A 72 8.71 -24.46 -9.07
N GLY A 73 7.55 -23.93 -8.67
CA GLY A 73 7.40 -22.55 -8.27
C GLY A 73 6.00 -22.25 -7.74
N PHE A 74 5.72 -20.98 -7.47
CA PHE A 74 4.40 -20.55 -7.02
C PHE A 74 4.03 -19.20 -7.62
N THR A 75 2.73 -18.93 -7.61
CA THR A 75 2.15 -17.66 -8.00
C THR A 75 1.33 -17.12 -6.85
N VAL A 76 1.51 -15.83 -6.53
CA VAL A 76 0.59 -15.08 -5.69
C VAL A 76 -0.23 -14.16 -6.57
N SER A 77 -1.55 -14.23 -6.46
CA SER A 77 -2.50 -13.41 -7.22
C SER A 77 -3.48 -12.73 -6.27
N VAL A 78 -3.87 -11.50 -6.59
CA VAL A 78 -4.81 -10.70 -5.80
C VAL A 78 -6.02 -10.30 -6.63
N ALA A 79 -7.19 -10.33 -6.01
CA ALA A 79 -8.46 -9.99 -6.64
C ALA A 79 -9.36 -9.20 -5.68
N VAL A 80 -10.37 -8.54 -6.23
CA VAL A 80 -11.45 -7.96 -5.43
C VAL A 80 -12.29 -9.09 -4.86
N GLY A 81 -12.66 -8.97 -3.58
CA GLY A 81 -13.45 -9.93 -2.84
C GLY A 81 -12.83 -10.26 -1.50
N THR A 82 -13.43 -11.23 -0.81
CA THR A 82 -13.03 -11.69 0.52
C THR A 82 -12.75 -13.20 0.52
N PRO A 83 -11.96 -13.72 1.48
CA PRO A 83 -11.82 -15.15 1.67
C PRO A 83 -13.16 -15.87 1.85
N ALA A 84 -14.15 -15.24 2.49
CA ALA A 84 -15.48 -15.84 2.67
C ALA A 84 -16.22 -16.01 1.34
N GLU A 85 -16.17 -15.00 0.46
CA GLU A 85 -16.78 -15.08 -0.89
C GLU A 85 -16.07 -16.14 -1.74
N VAL A 86 -14.73 -16.17 -1.73
CA VAL A 86 -13.98 -17.21 -2.46
C VAL A 86 -14.33 -18.60 -1.96
N LYS A 87 -14.42 -18.78 -0.64
CA LYS A 87 -14.81 -20.04 -0.02
C LYS A 87 -16.21 -20.48 -0.46
N ALA A 88 -17.16 -19.56 -0.51
CA ALA A 88 -18.52 -19.84 -0.98
C ALA A 88 -18.55 -20.22 -2.47
N THR A 89 -17.80 -19.52 -3.31
CA THR A 89 -17.68 -19.84 -4.74
C THR A 89 -17.10 -21.25 -4.95
N ILE A 90 -16.01 -21.60 -4.27
CA ILE A 90 -15.41 -22.93 -4.39
C ILE A 90 -16.38 -24.01 -3.89
N ALA A 91 -17.06 -23.80 -2.76
CA ALA A 91 -18.04 -24.74 -2.23
C ALA A 91 -19.22 -24.99 -3.19
N ALA A 92 -19.65 -23.97 -3.95
CA ALA A 92 -20.70 -24.11 -4.95
C ALA A 92 -20.25 -24.93 -6.18
N GLU A 93 -18.97 -24.85 -6.56
CA GLU A 93 -18.39 -25.62 -7.67
C GLU A 93 -18.01 -27.06 -7.26
N TRP A 94 -17.69 -27.27 -5.97
CA TRP A 94 -17.23 -28.54 -5.41
C TRP A 94 -18.09 -28.94 -4.20
N PRO A 95 -19.35 -29.31 -4.42
CA PRO A 95 -20.27 -29.68 -3.34
C PRO A 95 -19.78 -30.92 -2.59
N ASP A 96 -20.31 -31.14 -1.39
CA ASP A 96 -19.91 -32.25 -0.51
C ASP A 96 -20.07 -33.64 -1.15
N GLU A 97 -20.98 -33.78 -2.12
CA GLU A 97 -21.23 -35.00 -2.88
C GLU A 97 -20.19 -35.24 -4.00
N SER A 98 -19.32 -34.27 -4.27
CA SER A 98 -18.23 -34.41 -5.22
C SER A 98 -17.26 -35.51 -4.78
N PRO A 99 -16.68 -36.30 -5.71
CA PRO A 99 -15.61 -37.25 -5.37
C PRO A 99 -14.37 -36.57 -4.73
N TYR A 100 -14.26 -35.24 -4.87
CA TYR A 100 -13.23 -34.41 -4.24
C TYR A 100 -13.90 -33.21 -3.55
N PRO A 101 -14.51 -33.40 -2.37
CA PRO A 101 -15.25 -32.34 -1.71
C PRO A 101 -14.29 -31.23 -1.27
N PHE A 102 -14.77 -30.00 -1.30
CA PHE A 102 -13.98 -28.86 -0.82
C PHE A 102 -13.91 -28.86 0.72
N GLN A 103 -12.75 -29.20 1.27
CA GLN A 103 -12.49 -29.14 2.70
C GLN A 103 -11.53 -27.98 3.06
N PRO A 104 -12.04 -26.77 3.34
CA PRO A 104 -11.19 -25.65 3.72
C PRO A 104 -10.61 -25.83 5.12
N GLN A 105 -9.29 -25.71 5.26
CA GLN A 105 -8.60 -25.74 6.54
C GLN A 105 -8.21 -24.31 6.96
N PRO A 106 -8.49 -23.86 8.18
CA PRO A 106 -8.16 -22.50 8.62
C PRO A 106 -6.64 -22.28 8.71
N VAL A 107 -6.17 -21.09 8.33
CA VAL A 107 -4.76 -20.69 8.41
C VAL A 107 -4.65 -19.38 9.22
N PRO A 108 -4.91 -19.41 10.54
CA PRO A 108 -5.04 -18.21 11.37
C PRO A 108 -3.77 -17.33 11.37
N ALA A 109 -2.61 -17.92 11.08
CA ALA A 109 -1.35 -17.19 10.95
C ALA A 109 -1.34 -16.17 9.80
N LEU A 110 -2.22 -16.29 8.80
CA LEU A 110 -2.37 -15.34 7.69
C LEU A 110 -3.55 -14.38 7.86
N GLY A 111 -4.42 -14.59 8.86
CA GLY A 111 -5.61 -13.79 9.10
C GLY A 111 -6.74 -14.64 9.69
N ALA A 112 -7.69 -14.01 10.36
CA ALA A 112 -8.79 -14.70 11.04
C ALA A 112 -9.70 -15.48 10.07
N ASP A 113 -9.82 -15.01 8.84
CA ASP A 113 -10.64 -15.59 7.77
C ASP A 113 -9.84 -16.39 6.73
N ALA A 114 -8.51 -16.44 6.90
CA ALA A 114 -7.62 -17.12 5.99
C ALA A 114 -7.84 -18.65 6.05
N PHE A 115 -7.75 -19.29 4.89
CA PHE A 115 -7.91 -20.74 4.77
C PHE A 115 -7.02 -21.28 3.67
N LYS A 116 -6.80 -22.60 3.67
CA LYS A 116 -6.20 -23.33 2.57
C LYS A 116 -7.16 -24.42 2.08
N TRP A 117 -7.14 -24.69 0.80
CA TRP A 117 -7.72 -25.89 0.22
C TRP A 117 -6.61 -26.93 0.12
N ALA A 118 -6.51 -27.79 1.13
CA ALA A 118 -5.38 -28.71 1.27
C ALA A 118 -5.44 -29.89 0.30
N ASP A 119 -6.64 -30.32 -0.07
CA ASP A 119 -6.87 -31.49 -0.92
C ASP A 119 -6.77 -31.17 -2.42
N ALA A 120 -6.70 -29.88 -2.77
CA ALA A 120 -6.33 -29.48 -4.12
C ALA A 120 -4.89 -29.90 -4.41
N SER A 121 -4.65 -30.38 -5.63
CA SER A 121 -3.30 -30.70 -6.12
C SER A 121 -2.88 -29.69 -7.19
N PRO A 122 -2.05 -28.68 -6.84
CA PRO A 122 -1.46 -28.41 -5.52
C PRO A 122 -2.37 -27.59 -4.59
N ALA A 123 -2.01 -27.49 -3.30
CA ALA A 123 -2.80 -26.78 -2.29
C ALA A 123 -2.83 -25.26 -2.54
N PHE A 124 -4.01 -24.66 -2.33
CA PHE A 124 -4.24 -23.22 -2.51
C PHE A 124 -4.39 -22.54 -1.16
N TYR A 125 -3.72 -21.40 -0.96
CA TYR A 125 -3.90 -20.57 0.24
C TYR A 125 -4.67 -19.31 -0.12
N TYR A 126 -5.58 -18.88 0.75
CA TYR A 126 -6.37 -17.66 0.61
C TYR A 126 -6.35 -16.85 1.90
N TRP A 127 -6.15 -15.53 1.80
CA TRP A 127 -6.18 -14.64 2.96
C TRP A 127 -6.65 -13.24 2.57
N THR A 128 -7.18 -12.50 3.54
CA THR A 128 -7.51 -11.09 3.34
C THR A 128 -6.23 -10.30 3.08
N PHE A 129 -6.14 -9.69 1.91
CA PHE A 129 -4.98 -8.96 1.43
C PHE A 129 -5.07 -7.47 1.77
N ALA A 130 -6.27 -6.91 1.58
CA ALA A 130 -6.68 -5.57 2.00
C ALA A 130 -8.20 -5.59 2.21
N PRO A 131 -8.82 -4.58 2.84
CA PRO A 131 -10.28 -4.51 2.93
C PRO A 131 -10.93 -4.65 1.54
N GLY A 132 -11.74 -5.71 1.37
CA GLY A 132 -12.39 -6.06 0.11
C GLY A 132 -11.47 -6.63 -0.99
N ALA A 133 -10.26 -7.06 -0.64
CA ALA A 133 -9.37 -7.76 -1.55
C ALA A 133 -8.81 -9.04 -0.92
N VAL A 134 -8.78 -10.11 -1.72
CA VAL A 134 -8.30 -11.44 -1.33
C VAL A 134 -7.02 -11.73 -2.11
N ALA A 135 -6.05 -12.34 -1.42
CA ALA A 135 -4.88 -12.93 -2.05
C ALA A 135 -5.04 -14.43 -2.11
N SER A 136 -4.49 -15.01 -3.17
CA SER A 136 -4.36 -16.46 -3.36
C SER A 136 -2.90 -16.82 -3.63
N MET A 137 -2.45 -17.95 -3.12
CA MET A 137 -1.14 -18.53 -3.45
C MET A 137 -1.33 -19.97 -3.93
N THR A 138 -0.79 -20.28 -5.11
CA THR A 138 -0.90 -21.58 -5.78
C THR A 138 0.44 -21.98 -6.43
N GLY A 139 0.62 -23.25 -6.78
CA GLY A 139 1.85 -23.83 -7.34
C GLY A 139 2.44 -24.90 -6.43
N ASN A 140 3.73 -25.17 -6.49
CA ASN A 140 4.44 -26.22 -5.75
C ASN A 140 4.54 -25.98 -4.22
N THR A 141 3.43 -25.62 -3.57
CA THR A 141 3.32 -25.33 -2.12
C THR A 141 3.56 -26.54 -1.23
N TRP A 142 3.44 -27.75 -1.77
CA TRP A 142 3.72 -29.02 -1.11
C TRP A 142 5.22 -29.34 -1.03
N ALA A 143 6.06 -28.71 -1.86
CA ALA A 143 7.52 -28.90 -1.80
C ALA A 143 8.20 -28.19 -0.62
N VAL A 144 7.45 -27.44 0.19
CA VAL A 144 7.95 -26.72 1.36
C VAL A 144 7.02 -26.92 2.55
N SER A 145 7.52 -26.63 3.75
CA SER A 145 6.69 -26.72 4.95
C SER A 145 5.58 -25.67 4.94
N GLU A 146 4.50 -25.93 5.67
CA GLU A 146 3.44 -24.94 5.87
C GLU A 146 3.97 -23.65 6.51
N ALA A 147 4.94 -23.74 7.41
CA ALA A 147 5.59 -22.57 8.00
C ALA A 147 6.29 -21.71 6.94
N ASN A 148 6.95 -22.33 5.95
CA ASN A 148 7.58 -21.62 4.84
C ASN A 148 6.51 -20.98 3.93
N ASN A 149 5.45 -21.70 3.58
CA ASN A 149 4.32 -21.13 2.81
C ASN A 149 3.74 -19.88 3.48
N ILE A 150 3.48 -19.95 4.79
CA ILE A 150 2.96 -18.82 5.57
C ILE A 150 3.96 -17.67 5.62
N ALA A 151 5.25 -17.95 5.85
CA ALA A 151 6.30 -16.94 5.88
C ALA A 151 6.43 -16.23 4.53
N THR A 152 6.39 -16.98 3.42
CA THR A 152 6.43 -16.45 2.06
C THR A 152 5.19 -15.62 1.73
N ALA A 153 3.98 -16.11 2.03
CA ALA A 153 2.74 -15.38 1.81
C ALA A 153 2.72 -14.02 2.51
N LYS A 154 3.29 -13.92 3.72
CA LYS A 154 3.39 -12.66 4.49
C LYS A 154 4.28 -11.59 3.85
N LEU A 155 5.17 -11.96 2.93
CA LEU A 155 6.03 -11.00 2.22
C LEU A 155 5.23 -10.14 1.23
N PHE A 156 4.12 -10.67 0.71
CA PHE A 156 3.28 -9.97 -0.25
C PHE A 156 2.41 -8.94 0.48
N LYS A 157 2.42 -7.72 -0.03
CA LYS A 157 1.69 -6.58 0.54
C LYS A 157 0.93 -5.83 -0.52
N PRO A 158 -0.18 -5.16 -0.17
CA PRO A 158 -0.83 -4.23 -1.09
C PRO A 158 0.17 -3.19 -1.62
N MET A 159 0.09 -2.91 -2.92
CA MET A 159 0.97 -1.94 -3.54
C MET A 159 0.76 -0.56 -2.91
N MET A 160 1.85 0.05 -2.43
CA MET A 160 1.82 1.31 -1.69
C MET A 160 0.92 1.25 -0.44
N GLU A 161 0.89 0.11 0.26
CA GLU A 161 -0.01 -0.20 1.40
C GLU A 161 -0.29 0.99 2.32
N VAL A 162 0.74 1.67 2.83
CA VAL A 162 0.60 2.83 3.72
C VAL A 162 -0.25 3.94 3.11
N TYR A 163 -0.14 4.17 1.81
CA TYR A 163 -0.71 5.33 1.12
C TYR A 163 -2.04 5.07 0.42
N THR A 164 -2.41 3.81 0.20
CA THR A 164 -3.53 3.44 -0.68
C THR A 164 -4.60 2.59 0.00
N VAL A 165 -4.25 1.87 1.07
CA VAL A 165 -5.19 0.99 1.78
C VAL A 165 -5.85 1.77 2.92
N PRO A 166 -7.18 1.82 3.04
CA PRO A 166 -7.85 2.45 4.18
C PRO A 166 -7.61 1.73 5.51
N GLY A 167 -7.62 2.48 6.61
CA GLY A 167 -7.48 1.97 7.98
C GLY A 167 -6.16 2.34 8.66
N GLU A 168 -6.03 1.89 9.91
CA GLU A 168 -4.81 2.05 10.71
C GLU A 168 -3.91 0.81 10.61
N ARG A 169 -2.60 1.02 10.66
CA ARG A 169 -1.61 -0.07 10.64
C ARG A 169 -0.25 0.35 11.17
N THR A 170 0.54 -0.64 11.57
CA THR A 170 1.95 -0.45 11.91
C THR A 170 2.84 -0.94 10.78
N VAL A 171 3.67 -0.07 10.22
CA VAL A 171 4.65 -0.40 9.17
C VAL A 171 5.98 0.22 9.56
N ASN A 172 7.05 -0.60 9.56
CA ASN A 172 8.40 -0.20 10.00
C ASN A 172 8.41 0.46 11.39
N SER A 173 7.67 -0.13 12.34
CA SER A 173 7.53 0.35 13.72
C SER A 173 6.94 1.77 13.84
N ARG A 174 6.19 2.21 12.83
CA ARG A 174 5.45 3.49 12.85
C ARG A 174 3.97 3.23 12.66
N GLN A 175 3.14 3.99 13.35
CA GLN A 175 1.69 3.92 13.19
C GLN A 175 1.28 4.85 12.05
N TRP A 176 0.46 4.31 11.16
CA TRP A 176 -0.07 4.98 9.98
C TRP A 176 -1.59 4.88 9.99
N ARG A 177 -2.24 5.92 9.48
CA ARG A 177 -3.69 5.97 9.30
C ARG A 177 -3.97 6.49 7.91
N THR A 178 -4.77 5.76 7.14
CA THR A 178 -5.15 6.16 5.79
C THR A 178 -6.65 6.14 5.62
N THR A 179 -7.18 7.23 5.09
CA THR A 179 -8.60 7.36 4.73
C THR A 179 -8.68 7.66 3.24
N CYS A 180 -9.62 7.05 2.53
CA CYS A 180 -9.77 7.26 1.09
C CYS A 180 -11.20 7.66 0.75
N GLU A 181 -11.32 8.54 -0.23
CA GLU A 181 -12.59 9.02 -0.76
C GLU A 181 -12.58 8.97 -2.30
N PRO A 182 -13.75 8.84 -2.93
CA PRO A 182 -13.86 9.02 -4.39
C PRO A 182 -13.40 10.42 -4.78
N TYR A 183 -12.67 10.54 -5.88
CA TYR A 183 -12.15 11.80 -6.36
C TYR A 183 -12.14 11.82 -7.89
N SER A 184 -13.19 12.39 -8.48
CA SER A 184 -13.38 12.39 -9.93
C SER A 184 -13.27 10.95 -10.49
N ALA A 185 -12.47 10.72 -11.53
CA ALA A 185 -12.19 9.41 -12.12
C ALA A 185 -11.10 8.59 -11.38
N THR A 186 -10.81 8.91 -10.12
CA THR A 186 -9.89 8.14 -9.25
C THR A 186 -10.39 8.14 -7.80
N ALA A 187 -9.56 7.68 -6.86
CA ALA A 187 -9.74 7.86 -5.43
C ALA A 187 -8.57 8.66 -4.86
N ARG A 188 -8.86 9.50 -3.86
CA ARG A 188 -7.86 10.27 -3.11
C ARG A 188 -7.75 9.71 -1.71
N CYS A 189 -6.53 9.37 -1.29
CA CYS A 189 -6.24 8.83 0.02
C CYS A 189 -5.41 9.82 0.84
N ARG A 190 -5.93 10.25 2.00
CA ARG A 190 -5.19 11.01 3.00
C ARG A 190 -4.46 10.06 3.92
N THR A 191 -3.14 10.18 3.96
CA THR A 191 -2.27 9.42 4.85
C THR A 191 -1.77 10.30 5.98
N GLU A 192 -1.90 9.79 7.19
CA GLU A 192 -1.42 10.39 8.43
C GLU A 192 -0.47 9.41 9.11
N ILE A 193 0.46 9.96 9.88
CA ILE A 193 1.43 9.20 10.65
C ILE A 193 1.43 9.69 12.09
N TRP A 194 1.48 8.77 13.05
CA TRP A 194 1.61 9.15 14.45
C TRP A 194 3.04 9.65 14.70
N ALA A 195 3.16 10.92 15.06
CA ALA A 195 4.45 11.58 15.24
C ALA A 195 4.35 12.72 16.27
N SER A 196 5.50 13.13 16.77
CA SER A 196 5.62 14.39 17.49
C SER A 196 5.58 15.57 16.52
N VAL A 197 4.57 16.42 16.68
CA VAL A 197 4.39 17.67 15.93
C VAL A 197 4.84 18.83 16.82
N ILE A 198 5.63 19.75 16.26
CA ILE A 198 6.04 20.97 16.95
C ILE A 198 5.31 22.14 16.30
N THR A 199 4.60 22.93 17.11
CA THR A 199 3.88 24.13 16.66
C THR A 199 4.34 25.36 17.44
N LEU A 200 4.27 26.54 16.83
CA LEU A 200 4.48 27.81 17.51
C LEU A 200 3.11 28.32 17.99
N LYS A 201 2.87 28.28 19.30
CA LYS A 201 1.64 28.75 19.93
C LYS A 201 1.98 29.82 20.95
N ASP A 202 1.39 31.01 20.81
CA ASP A 202 1.61 32.15 21.70
C ASP A 202 3.09 32.49 21.90
N GLY A 203 3.87 32.45 20.80
CA GLY A 203 5.31 32.71 20.80
C GLY A 203 6.19 31.59 21.39
N ARG A 204 5.61 30.44 21.77
CA ARG A 204 6.32 29.30 22.34
C ARG A 204 6.19 28.06 21.48
N TYR A 205 7.26 27.28 21.42
CA TYR A 205 7.24 25.98 20.75
C TYR A 205 6.58 24.94 21.65
N VAL A 206 5.50 24.34 21.16
CA VAL A 206 4.75 23.28 21.83
C VAL A 206 4.90 22.00 21.02
N LYS A 207 5.39 20.95 21.68
CA LYS A 207 5.50 19.60 21.12
C LYS A 207 4.27 18.79 21.55
N THR A 208 3.61 18.14 20.60
CA THR A 208 2.45 17.28 20.85
C THR A 208 2.53 16.03 20.00
N ASP A 209 2.29 14.86 20.59
CA ASP A 209 2.18 13.61 19.85
C ASP A 209 0.75 13.48 19.31
N SER A 210 0.62 13.37 17.99
CA SER A 210 -0.67 13.29 17.32
C SER A 210 -0.54 12.70 15.92
N TRP A 211 -1.68 12.48 15.26
CA TRP A 211 -1.71 12.18 13.83
C TRP A 211 -1.31 13.41 13.03
N ALA A 212 -0.16 13.32 12.37
CA ALA A 212 0.37 14.34 11.48
C ALA A 212 0.06 13.98 10.03
N PHE A 213 -0.37 14.97 9.24
CA PHE A 213 -0.50 14.80 7.80
C PHE A 213 0.84 14.37 7.20
N ASN A 214 0.82 13.30 6.40
CA ASN A 214 1.97 12.86 5.64
C ASN A 214 1.83 13.19 4.16
N SER A 215 0.71 12.77 3.55
CA SER A 215 0.49 12.98 2.12
C SER A 215 -0.96 12.77 1.69
N LEU A 216 -1.30 13.32 0.52
CA LEU A 216 -2.44 12.90 -0.29
C LEU A 216 -1.95 12.01 -1.43
N THR A 217 -2.64 10.89 -1.65
CA THR A 217 -2.35 9.95 -2.73
C THR A 217 -3.53 9.87 -3.67
N TYR A 218 -3.33 10.26 -4.92
CA TYR A 218 -4.29 9.99 -5.99
C TYR A 218 -3.97 8.60 -6.54
N ARG A 219 -4.91 7.67 -6.35
CA ARG A 219 -4.74 6.26 -6.72
C ARG A 219 -4.67 6.10 -8.24
N TRP A 220 -4.25 4.90 -8.65
CA TRP A 220 -3.96 4.56 -10.05
C TRP A 220 -5.07 5.01 -11.00
N SER A 221 -4.69 5.84 -11.95
CA SER A 221 -5.60 6.43 -12.95
C SER A 221 -4.86 6.60 -14.28
N ASP A 222 -5.59 6.88 -15.36
CA ASP A 222 -4.93 7.17 -16.65
C ASP A 222 -4.14 8.49 -16.54
N ARG A 223 -2.90 8.48 -17.04
CA ARG A 223 -2.06 9.67 -17.10
C ARG A 223 -2.70 10.79 -17.91
N ALA A 224 -3.50 10.47 -18.92
CA ALA A 224 -4.21 11.45 -19.74
C ALA A 224 -5.11 12.38 -18.90
N LEU A 225 -5.67 11.89 -17.80
CA LEU A 225 -6.48 12.69 -16.87
C LEU A 225 -5.69 13.83 -16.22
N TRP A 226 -4.36 13.71 -16.19
CA TRP A 226 -3.46 14.64 -15.52
C TRP A 226 -2.72 15.55 -16.50
N LYS A 227 -2.96 15.46 -17.81
CA LYS A 227 -2.18 16.16 -18.85
C LYS A 227 -1.96 17.65 -18.56
N ASN A 228 -2.99 18.34 -18.06
CA ASN A 228 -2.93 19.78 -17.77
C ASN A 228 -2.80 20.08 -16.27
N ASN A 229 -2.56 19.07 -15.44
CA ASN A 229 -2.44 19.20 -13.99
C ASN A 229 -0.97 19.06 -13.56
N PRO A 230 -0.35 20.09 -12.95
CA PRO A 230 1.06 20.04 -12.58
C PRO A 230 1.40 18.98 -11.51
N LEU A 231 0.41 18.41 -10.82
CA LEU A 231 0.62 17.30 -9.88
C LEU A 231 0.96 15.97 -10.58
N GLY A 232 0.56 15.81 -11.84
CA GLY A 232 0.82 14.59 -12.62
C GLY A 232 1.88 14.75 -13.71
N ASN A 233 2.62 15.86 -13.71
CA ASN A 233 3.66 16.16 -14.71
C ASN A 233 4.92 16.69 -14.04
N THR A 234 6.09 16.28 -14.53
CA THR A 234 7.37 16.84 -14.07
C THR A 234 7.37 18.34 -14.29
N THR A 235 7.33 19.08 -13.19
CA THR A 235 7.22 20.54 -13.18
C THR A 235 8.19 21.05 -12.11
N PRO A 236 9.32 21.67 -12.49
CA PRO A 236 10.39 22.01 -11.54
C PRO A 236 9.98 23.09 -10.53
N GLY A 237 8.97 23.90 -10.86
CA GLY A 237 8.44 24.93 -10.00
C GLY A 237 7.16 25.53 -10.58
N TRP A 238 6.13 25.72 -9.75
CA TRP A 238 5.00 26.58 -10.08
C TRP A 238 4.41 27.22 -8.82
N THR A 239 3.63 28.28 -9.02
CA THR A 239 2.85 28.92 -7.96
C THR A 239 1.38 28.61 -8.21
N ALA A 240 0.74 28.01 -7.22
CA ALA A 240 -0.70 27.75 -7.27
C ALA A 240 -1.48 29.07 -7.13
N THR A 241 -2.77 29.04 -7.48
CA THR A 241 -3.65 30.23 -7.41
C THR A 241 -3.78 30.80 -5.99
N ASP A 242 -3.50 29.99 -4.97
CA ASP A 242 -3.46 30.39 -3.55
C ASP A 242 -2.08 30.93 -3.11
N GLY A 243 -1.15 31.14 -4.04
CA GLY A 243 0.18 31.68 -3.78
C GLY A 243 1.21 30.66 -3.28
N ARG A 244 0.82 29.40 -3.01
CA ARG A 244 1.75 28.37 -2.56
C ARG A 244 2.68 27.97 -3.69
N ARG A 245 3.97 27.77 -3.38
CA ARG A 245 4.98 27.32 -4.34
C ARG A 245 5.12 25.80 -4.28
N TRP A 246 5.23 25.19 -5.45
CA TRP A 246 5.19 23.74 -5.64
C TRP A 246 6.27 23.28 -6.61
N ARG A 247 6.64 22.01 -6.54
CA ARG A 247 7.39 21.28 -7.58
C ARG A 247 6.92 19.83 -7.66
N THR A 248 7.05 19.20 -8.82
CA THR A 248 6.66 17.80 -9.10
C THR A 248 7.78 17.13 -9.85
N GLU A 249 8.11 15.92 -9.43
CA GLU A 249 8.95 14.99 -10.17
C GLU A 249 8.14 13.74 -10.50
N CYS A 250 8.36 13.16 -11.67
CA CYS A 250 7.67 11.96 -12.12
C CYS A 250 8.66 10.97 -12.71
N ASP A 251 8.36 9.67 -12.59
CA ASP A 251 9.09 8.59 -13.25
C ASP A 251 10.61 8.57 -12.93
N THR A 252 11.01 9.09 -11.78
CA THR A 252 12.40 9.10 -11.31
C THR A 252 12.70 7.89 -10.43
N ALA A 253 13.97 7.69 -10.06
CA ALA A 253 14.34 6.68 -9.06
C ALA A 253 13.63 6.90 -7.72
N THR A 254 13.37 8.16 -7.35
CA THR A 254 12.70 8.54 -6.10
C THR A 254 11.20 8.23 -6.12
N THR A 255 10.53 8.45 -7.25
CA THR A 255 9.08 8.22 -7.38
C THR A 255 8.75 6.79 -7.81
N GLY A 256 9.68 6.14 -8.49
CA GLY A 256 9.40 4.97 -9.33
C GLY A 256 8.69 5.35 -10.63
N ARG A 257 8.76 4.45 -11.62
CA ARG A 257 8.00 4.56 -12.88
C ARG A 257 6.50 4.43 -12.62
N GLY A 258 5.67 5.19 -13.35
CA GLY A 258 4.22 5.21 -13.20
C GLY A 258 3.75 5.99 -11.98
N ALA A 259 4.54 6.94 -11.47
CA ALA A 259 4.17 7.78 -10.36
C ALA A 259 4.80 9.18 -10.45
N CYS A 260 4.13 10.15 -9.83
CA CYS A 260 4.64 11.49 -9.55
C CYS A 260 4.61 11.78 -8.05
N ARG A 261 5.56 12.59 -7.57
CA ARG A 261 5.55 13.18 -6.24
C ARG A 261 5.63 14.69 -6.35
N SER A 262 4.72 15.37 -5.65
CA SER A 262 4.67 16.81 -5.55
C SER A 262 5.05 17.28 -4.15
N TYR A 263 5.84 18.33 -4.13
CA TYR A 263 6.37 18.96 -2.94
C TYR A 263 5.87 20.40 -2.89
N ILE A 264 5.58 20.87 -1.68
CA ILE A 264 5.21 22.25 -1.39
C ILE A 264 6.36 22.93 -0.65
N LEU A 265 6.63 24.19 -0.96
CA LEU A 265 7.57 25.01 -0.21
C LEU A 265 6.86 25.52 1.03
N ALA A 266 7.29 25.08 2.21
CA ALA A 266 6.67 25.43 3.47
C ALA A 266 7.73 25.82 4.51
N THR A 267 7.36 26.72 5.42
CA THR A 267 8.13 26.97 6.63
C THR A 267 7.82 25.88 7.65
N VAL A 268 8.85 25.18 8.10
CA VAL A 268 8.77 24.05 9.02
C VAL A 268 9.61 24.30 10.26
N ILE A 269 9.31 23.59 11.35
CA ILE A 269 10.05 23.71 12.61
C ILE A 269 10.97 22.51 12.79
N GLY A 270 12.27 22.70 12.60
CA GLY A 270 13.30 21.71 12.85
C GLY A 270 13.78 21.74 14.31
N THR A 271 14.19 20.58 14.83
CA THR A 271 14.89 20.48 16.13
C THR A 271 16.38 20.72 15.95
N THR A 272 16.99 21.50 16.84
CA THR A 272 18.44 21.69 16.93
C THR A 272 18.96 21.18 18.28
N SER A 273 20.28 21.15 18.47
CA SER A 273 20.89 20.84 19.76
C SER A 273 20.52 21.85 20.86
N SER A 274 20.14 23.07 20.49
CA SER A 274 19.83 24.18 21.40
C SER A 274 18.33 24.55 21.45
N GLY A 275 17.46 23.84 20.73
CA GLY A 275 16.01 24.12 20.74
C GLY A 275 15.33 23.84 19.40
N TYR A 276 14.60 24.83 18.89
CA TYR A 276 13.82 24.73 17.66
C TYR A 276 14.18 25.89 16.72
N ARG A 277 14.20 25.62 15.42
CA ARG A 277 14.40 26.64 14.38
C ARG A 277 13.33 26.51 13.31
N GLN A 278 12.91 27.64 12.75
CA GLN A 278 12.11 27.64 11.53
C GLN A 278 13.03 27.58 10.30
N GLU A 279 12.66 26.78 9.32
CA GLU A 279 13.34 26.72 8.03
C GLU A 279 12.32 26.59 6.90
N THR A 280 12.56 27.28 5.78
CA THR A 280 11.70 27.15 4.59
C THR A 280 12.31 26.09 3.67
N THR A 281 11.57 25.02 3.43
CA THR A 281 12.06 23.86 2.67
C THR A 281 10.93 23.18 1.87
N TRP A 282 11.33 22.35 0.90
CA TRP A 282 10.41 21.54 0.12
C TRP A 282 9.98 20.32 0.92
N VAL A 283 8.68 20.22 1.24
CA VAL A 283 8.11 19.06 1.92
C VAL A 283 7.23 18.25 0.99
N PHE A 284 7.34 16.92 1.07
CA PHE A 284 6.46 16.02 0.33
C PHE A 284 5.01 16.25 0.75
N ASN A 285 4.10 16.29 -0.23
CA ASN A 285 2.71 16.61 0.04
C ASN A 285 1.72 15.74 -0.73
N ASN A 286 1.97 15.48 -2.01
CA ASN A 286 1.08 14.65 -2.82
C ASN A 286 1.85 13.62 -3.64
N GLN A 287 1.20 12.52 -3.95
CA GLN A 287 1.63 11.62 -5.02
C GLN A 287 0.47 11.24 -5.93
N VAL A 288 0.77 11.06 -7.21
CA VAL A 288 -0.17 10.59 -8.23
C VAL A 288 0.34 9.26 -8.75
N LEU A 289 -0.51 8.25 -8.77
CA LEU A 289 -0.19 6.92 -9.28
C LEU A 289 -0.89 6.71 -10.64
N PHE A 290 -0.21 6.08 -11.59
CA PHE A 290 -0.74 5.83 -12.93
C PHE A 290 -0.98 4.35 -13.20
N ASN A 291 -2.03 4.05 -13.98
CA ASN A 291 -2.16 2.75 -14.63
C ASN A 291 -0.95 2.54 -15.56
N ARG A 292 -0.36 1.35 -15.52
CA ARG A 292 0.69 0.93 -16.44
C ARG A 292 0.07 0.03 -17.49
#